data_AF-A0A949LFV0-F1
#
_entry.id   AF-A0A949LFV0-F1
#
_cell.length_a   1.000
_cell.length_b   1.000
_cell.length_c   1.000
_cell.angle_alpha   90.00
_cell.angle_beta   90.00
_cell.angle_gamma   90.00
#
_symmetry.space_group_name_H-M   'P 1'
#
loop_
_entity.id
_entity.type
_entity.pdbx_description
1 polymer ?
#
loop_
_entity_poly.entity_id
_entity_poly.type
_entity_poly.pdbx_seq_one_letter_code
_entity_poly.pdbx_strand_id
1 'polypeptide(L)' 'MFTVHHIDAREAWLRDSAGRSCCWLVKHNGQEIGLLEKRRGEPWKAFRGIGRESSYVGPAPSRDAAIELVAQAVRQ' A
#
# COMPACT_ATOMS: atom_id res chain seq x y z
N MET A 1 8.57 -8.11 -11.71
CA MET A 1 8.07 -9.03 -10.65
C MET A 1 7.67 -8.20 -9.43
N PHE A 2 6.44 -8.41 -8.94
CA PHE A 2 5.95 -7.74 -7.73
C PHE A 2 6.24 -8.59 -6.49
N THR A 3 6.67 -7.94 -5.42
CA THR A 3 6.74 -8.54 -4.07
C THR A 3 6.01 -7.65 -3.08
N VAL A 4 5.47 -8.28 -2.04
CA VAL A 4 4.70 -7.59 -1.01
C VAL A 4 5.22 -8.01 0.36
N HIS A 5 5.63 -7.04 1.17
CA HIS A 5 6.21 -7.27 2.50
C HIS A 5 5.34 -6.60 3.55
N HIS A 6 5.01 -7.32 4.61
CA HIS A 6 4.39 -6.67 5.76
C HIS A 6 5.42 -5.75 6.42
N ILE A 7 5.03 -4.52 6.72
CA ILE A 7 5.87 -3.52 7.37
C ILE A 7 5.13 -2.92 8.55
N ASP A 8 5.87 -2.36 9.51
CA ASP A 8 5.24 -1.67 10.63
C ASP A 8 4.54 -0.39 10.15
N ALA A 9 3.39 -0.08 10.74
CA ALA A 9 2.65 1.17 10.45
C ALA A 9 3.50 2.44 10.67
N ARG A 10 4.52 2.35 11.54
CA ARG A 10 5.48 3.42 11.78
C ARG A 10 6.39 3.65 10.58
N GLU A 11 6.85 2.58 9.95
CA GLU A 11 7.71 2.61 8.76
C GLU A 11 6.92 3.04 7.52
N ALA A 12 5.66 2.61 7.43
CA ALA A 12 4.75 2.97 6.35
C ALA A 12 4.35 4.46 6.37
N TRP A 13 4.45 5.14 7.53
CA TRP A 13 3.83 6.44 7.82
C TRP A 13 2.31 6.52 7.58
N LEU A 14 1.66 5.39 7.28
CA LEU A 14 0.22 5.21 7.22
C LEU A 14 -0.27 4.87 8.63
N ARG A 15 -0.33 5.88 9.51
CA ARG A 15 -0.91 5.71 10.84
C ARG A 15 -2.39 6.05 10.78
N ASP A 16 -3.23 5.13 11.24
CA ASP A 16 -4.55 5.51 11.72
C ASP A 16 -4.43 6.21 13.08
N SER A 17 -5.50 6.84 13.55
CA SER A 17 -5.51 7.55 14.85
C SER A 17 -5.20 6.65 16.05
N ALA A 18 -5.20 5.32 15.88
CA ALA A 18 -4.88 4.33 16.90
C ALA A 18 -3.48 3.70 16.71
N GLY A 19 -2.72 4.07 15.67
CA GLY A 19 -1.44 3.47 15.32
C GLY A 19 -1.51 2.02 14.82
N ARG A 20 -2.70 1.53 14.43
CA ARG A 20 -2.99 0.13 14.07
C ARG A 20 -3.40 0.02 12.61
N SER A 21 -2.49 0.29 11.69
CA SER A 21 -2.69 -0.10 10.30
C SER A 21 -1.83 -1.31 9.97
N CYS A 22 -2.43 -2.39 9.49
CA CYS A 22 -1.65 -3.43 8.83
C CYS A 22 -1.21 -2.84 7.49
N CYS A 23 0.11 -2.64 7.33
CA CYS A 23 0.69 -2.00 6.17
C CYS A 23 1.53 -3.00 5.39
N TRP A 24 1.43 -2.95 4.07
CA TRP A 24 2.26 -3.76 3.20
C TRP A 24 2.97 -2.90 2.18
N LEU A 25 4.28 -3.10 2.05
CA LEU A 25 5.12 -2.47 1.05
C LEU A 25 5.08 -3.25 -0.25
N VAL A 26 4.73 -2.57 -1.34
CA VAL A 26 4.76 -3.12 -2.69
C VAL A 26 6.08 -2.75 -3.34
N LYS A 27 6.82 -3.76 -3.80
CA LYS A 27 8.02 -3.59 -4.60
C LYS A 27 7.83 -4.13 -6.01
N HIS A 28 8.38 -3.46 -7.01
CA HIS A 28 8.47 -3.94 -8.37
C HIS A 28 9.94 -3.99 -8.80
N ASN A 29 10.45 -5.18 -9.10
CA ASN A 29 11.86 -5.40 -9.43
C ASN A 29 12.83 -4.83 -8.36
N GLY A 30 12.47 -4.98 -7.08
CA GLY A 30 13.27 -4.48 -5.94
C GLY A 30 13.04 -3.00 -5.61
N GLN A 31 12.43 -2.22 -6.50
CA GLN A 31 12.08 -0.82 -6.25
C GLN A 31 10.78 -0.72 -5.46
N GLU A 32 10.77 0.11 -4.43
CA GLU A 32 9.59 0.43 -3.64
C GLU A 32 8.68 1.38 -4.42
N ILE A 33 7.42 0.99 -4.63
CA ILE A 33 6.51 1.74 -5.52
C ILE A 33 5.20 2.16 -4.86
N GLY A 34 4.84 1.55 -3.72
CA GLY A 34 3.64 1.92 -3.00
C GLY A 34 3.38 1.10 -1.76
N LEU A 35 2.25 1.40 -1.14
CA LEU A 35 1.80 0.79 0.10
C LEU A 35 0.38 0.27 -0.07
N LEU A 36 0.07 -0.80 0.66
CA LEU A 36 -1.29 -1.28 0.83
C LEU A 36 -1.69 -1.18 2.31
N GLU A 37 -2.94 -0.82 2.56
CA GLU A 37 -3.58 -0.94 3.87
C GLU A 37 -4.74 -1.93 3.78
N LYS A 38 -4.94 -2.69 4.85
CA LYS A 38 -6.08 -3.59 5.01
C LYS A 38 -6.49 -3.61 6.47
N ARG A 39 -7.75 -3.25 6.72
CA ARG A 39 -8.41 -3.41 8.01
C ARG A 39 -9.45 -4.51 7.93
N ARG A 40 -9.83 -5.08 9.06
CA ARG A 40 -10.89 -6.10 9.12
C ARG A 40 -12.21 -5.46 8.70
N GLY A 41 -12.91 -6.08 7.73
CA GLY A 41 -14.19 -5.57 7.22
C GLY A 41 -14.11 -4.45 6.17
N GLU A 42 -12.93 -3.89 5.90
CA GLU A 42 -12.73 -2.86 4.87
C GLU A 42 -12.11 -3.45 3.59
N PRO A 43 -12.30 -2.83 2.40
CA PRO A 43 -11.53 -3.20 1.22
C PRO A 43 -10.02 -2.96 1.43
N TRP A 44 -9.20 -3.54 0.56
CA TRP A 44 -7.80 -3.14 0.45
C TRP A 44 -7.73 -1.68 0.00
N LYS A 45 -6.75 -0.94 0.48
CA LYS A 45 -6.49 0.44 0.03
C LYS A 45 -5.10 0.49 -0.57
N ALA A 46 -4.99 1.08 -1.74
CA ALA A 46 -3.75 1.25 -2.47
C ALA A 46 -3.25 2.69 -2.34
N PHE A 47 -1.95 2.84 -2.09
CA PHE A 47 -1.26 4.13 -2.03
C PHE A 47 -0.04 4.09 -2.93
N ARG A 48 0.15 5.14 -3.74
CA ARG A 48 1.33 5.35 -4.58
C ARG A 48 2.42 6.03 -3.76
N GLY A 49 3.66 5.55 -3.89
CA GLY A 49 4.79 6.08 -3.13
C GLY A 49 4.84 5.55 -1.70
N ILE A 50 5.92 5.87 -0.99
CA ILE A 50 6.21 5.39 0.36
C ILE A 50 6.21 6.54 1.37
N GLY A 51 5.94 6.20 2.63
CA GLY A 51 6.04 7.15 3.72
C GLY A 51 5.00 8.27 3.66
N ARG A 52 5.39 9.46 4.15
CA ARG A 52 4.51 10.63 4.33
C ARG A 52 3.99 11.20 3.01
N GLU A 53 4.69 10.97 1.91
CA GLU A 53 4.32 11.45 0.57
C GLU A 53 3.44 10.44 -0.19
N SER A 54 3.08 9.33 0.47
CA SER A 54 2.19 8.35 -0.13
C SER A 54 0.83 8.98 -0.45
N SER A 55 0.34 8.72 -1.66
CA SER A 55 -0.90 9.27 -2.18
C SER A 55 -1.93 8.16 -2.35
N TYR A 56 -3.11 8.32 -1.76
CA TYR A 56 -4.19 7.34 -1.92
C TYR A 56 -4.63 7.23 -3.38
N VAL A 57 -4.66 6.01 -3.90
CA VAL A 57 -5.01 5.70 -5.29
C VAL A 57 -6.45 5.20 -5.37
N GLY A 58 -6.86 4.34 -4.44
CA GLY A 58 -8.20 3.80 -4.42
C GLY A 58 -8.38 2.52 -3.61
N PRO A 59 -9.64 2.08 -3.45
CA PRO A 59 -9.96 0.82 -2.82
C PRO A 59 -9.87 -0.34 -3.82
N ALA A 60 -9.58 -1.54 -3.33
CA ALA A 60 -9.53 -2.77 -4.12
C ALA A 60 -10.18 -3.95 -3.39
N PRO A 61 -10.84 -4.86 -4.12
CA PRO A 61 -11.52 -6.02 -3.53
C PRO A 61 -10.55 -7.10 -3.04
N SER A 62 -9.33 -7.14 -3.59
CA SER A 62 -8.30 -8.12 -3.25
C SER A 62 -6.92 -7.47 -3.17
N ARG A 63 -5.95 -8.18 -2.59
CA ARG A 63 -4.56 -7.71 -2.52
C ARG A 63 -3.97 -7.52 -3.92
N ASP A 64 -4.20 -8.45 -4.83
CA ASP A 64 -3.65 -8.39 -6.19
C ASP A 64 -4.24 -7.23 -6.98
N ALA A 65 -5.55 -6.97 -6.85
CA ALA A 65 -6.17 -5.78 -7.43
C ALA A 65 -5.57 -4.48 -6.87
N ALA A 66 -5.21 -4.46 -5.58
CA ALA A 66 -4.57 -3.31 -4.96
C ALA A 66 -3.12 -3.10 -5.46
N ILE A 67 -2.36 -4.17 -5.71
CA ILE A 67 -1.04 -4.12 -6.34
C ILE A 67 -1.15 -3.51 -7.74
N GLU A 68 -2.12 -3.95 -8.54
CA GLU A 68 -2.35 -3.42 -9.89
C GLU A 68 -2.70 -1.93 -9.88
N LEU A 69 -3.51 -1.47 -8.92
CA LEU A 69 -3.79 -0.03 -8.76
C LEU A 69 -2.51 0.78 -8.50
N VAL A 70 -1.64 0.31 -7.61
CA VAL A 70 -0.33 0.96 -7.38
C VAL A 70 0.51 0.95 -8.65
N ALA A 71 0.59 -0.18 -9.34
CA ALA A 71 1.38 -0.32 -10.55
C ALA A 71 0.90 0.61 -11.69
N GLN A 72 -0.40 0.76 -11.85
CA GLN A 72 -1.00 1.69 -12.80
C GLN A 72 -0.68 3.15 -12.45
N ALA A 73 -0.78 3.52 -11.17
CA ALA A 73 -0.54 4.88 -10.69
C ALA A 73 0.92 5.35 -10.82
N VAL A 74 1.88 4.42 -10.93
CA VAL A 74 3.31 4.73 -11.14
C VAL A 74 3.69 4.86 -12.61
N ARG A 75 2.82 4.38 -13.53
CA ARG A 75 3.05 4.50 -14.99
C ARG A 75 2.51 5.81 -15.59
N GLN A 76 1.78 6.60 -14.80
CA GLN A 76 1.21 7.90 -15.18
C GLN A 76 2.11 9.03 -14.69
#